data_AF-X6MZR5-F1
#
_entry.id   AF-X6MZR5-F1
#
_cell.length_a   1.000
_cell.length_b   1.000
_cell.length_c   1.000
_cell.angle_alpha   90.00
_cell.angle_beta   90.00
_cell.angle_gamma   90.00
#
_symmetry.space_group_name_H-M   'P 1'
#
loop_
_entity.id
_entity.type
_entity.pdbx_description
1 polymer ?
#
loop_
_entity_poly.entity_id
_entity_poly.type
_entity_poly.pdbx_seq_one_letter_code
_entity_poly.pdbx_strand_id
1 'polypeptide(L)'
;FGLLSKTLAIQLTQGIGNVVMFAIGLYCWTQSPRFLDMFALRRELRYLGTIGICSVVIWIILTIVAETKGRVLLLRFLITTDYVVTILFVQYLHTHYVLVLCGFDYGLLPWAVFYAPCSKKKYGPSGEHKISGVRSLSAGVEPITSETALRMVLQKSEYLTLFAQFLEKEYSLENLLAFVELHQFLGEMISEYQVLNESWNETFRSYVLCEEMPLSYINQQGQKDEWGTKFKMLHDKYLNGYNSVYELNISGSLRRQCLQIVEKPDFTLEDVVALLVSVLQSVVYLLIDSLTRFRQTPEYHNAEHLIIEKGL
;
A
#
# COMPACT_ATOMS: atom_id res chain seq x y z
N PHE A 1 47.15 19.27 20.07
CA PHE A 1 47.03 18.17 19.08
C PHE A 1 46.08 17.07 19.54
N GLY A 2 46.24 16.47 20.74
CA GLY A 2 45.41 15.34 21.20
C GLY A 2 43.90 15.62 21.37
N LEU A 3 43.49 16.82 21.79
CA LEU A 3 42.05 17.16 21.88
C LEU A 3 41.38 17.22 20.50
N LEU A 4 42.14 17.68 19.50
CA LEU A 4 41.66 17.95 18.15
C LEU A 4 41.47 16.65 17.35
N SER A 5 42.29 15.62 17.60
CA SER A 5 42.08 14.31 16.98
C SER A 5 40.86 13.58 17.56
N LYS A 6 40.53 13.81 18.84
CA LYS A 6 39.33 13.24 19.46
C LYS A 6 38.05 13.84 18.90
N THR A 7 37.99 15.16 18.75
CA THR A 7 36.82 15.83 18.15
C THR A 7 36.61 15.40 16.70
N LEU A 8 37.69 15.28 15.93
CA LEU A 8 37.61 14.83 14.53
C LEU A 8 37.14 13.37 14.45
N ALA A 9 37.63 12.49 15.33
CA ALA A 9 37.20 11.10 15.39
C ALA A 9 35.71 10.96 15.75
N ILE A 10 35.20 11.79 16.68
CA ILE A 10 33.78 11.81 17.05
C ILE A 10 32.92 12.26 15.85
N GLN A 11 33.32 13.34 15.17
CA GLN A 11 32.60 13.83 13.98
C GLN A 11 32.61 12.82 12.84
N LEU A 12 33.73 12.14 12.61
CA LEU A 12 33.82 11.09 11.60
C LEU A 12 32.89 9.93 11.92
N THR A 13 32.82 9.53 13.19
CA THR A 13 31.98 8.42 13.66
C THR A 13 30.49 8.77 13.53
N GLN A 14 30.10 10.01 13.87
CA GLN A 14 28.74 10.51 13.66
C GLN A 14 28.37 10.58 12.17
N GLY A 15 29.28 11.09 11.32
CA GLY A 15 29.07 11.13 9.87
C GLY A 15 28.86 9.74 9.27
N ILE A 16 29.67 8.76 9.67
CA ILE A 16 29.52 7.37 9.26
C ILE A 16 28.17 6.82 9.72
N GLY A 17 27.77 7.08 10.97
CA GLY A 17 26.47 6.65 11.50
C GLY A 17 25.29 7.18 10.67
N ASN A 18 25.32 8.46 10.30
CA ASN A 18 24.28 9.08 9.48
C ASN A 18 24.22 8.48 8.07
N VAL A 19 25.36 8.22 7.44
CA VAL A 19 25.43 7.57 6.11
C VAL A 19 24.88 6.14 6.17
N VAL A 20 25.23 5.37 7.22
CA VAL A 20 24.72 4.00 7.41
C VAL A 20 23.21 4.01 7.62
N MET A 21 22.69 4.88 8.49
CA MET A 21 21.24 5.02 8.70
C MET A 21 20.50 5.42 7.43
N PHE A 22 21.06 6.34 6.65
CA PHE A 22 20.51 6.73 5.35
C PHE A 22 20.49 5.56 4.35
N ALA A 23 21.58 4.79 4.27
CA ALA A 23 21.67 3.62 3.40
C ALA A 23 20.67 2.51 3.80
N ILE A 24 20.48 2.28 5.10
CA ILE A 24 19.46 1.35 5.62
C ILE A 24 18.06 1.86 5.24
N GLY A 25 17.77 3.14 5.44
CA GLY A 25 16.50 3.74 5.04
C GLY A 25 16.24 3.60 3.53
N LEU A 26 17.25 3.84 2.70
CA LEU A 26 17.17 3.65 1.24
C LEU A 26 16.94 2.17 0.87
N TYR A 27 17.62 1.25 1.56
CA TYR A 27 17.46 -0.18 1.35
C TYR A 27 16.03 -0.62 1.71
N CYS A 28 15.55 -0.27 2.90
CA CYS A 28 14.16 -0.52 3.31
C CYS A 28 13.17 0.06 2.29
N TRP A 29 13.42 1.28 1.80
CA TRP A 29 12.60 1.91 0.76
C TRP A 29 12.55 1.10 -0.55
N THR A 30 13.69 0.58 -1.03
CA THR A 30 13.71 -0.26 -2.24
C THR A 30 13.01 -1.60 -2.07
N GLN A 31 12.88 -2.08 -0.83
CA GLN A 31 12.17 -3.34 -0.52
C GLN A 31 10.67 -3.12 -0.26
N SER A 32 10.21 -1.89 0.00
CA SER A 32 8.79 -1.62 0.24
C SER A 32 7.94 -1.88 -1.02
N PRO A 33 6.88 -2.70 -0.95
CA PRO A 33 5.95 -2.95 -2.06
C PRO A 33 5.35 -1.67 -2.66
N ARG A 34 5.08 -1.67 -3.97
CA ARG A 34 4.57 -0.47 -4.69
C ARG A 34 3.14 -0.08 -4.37
N PHE A 35 2.29 -1.02 -3.98
CA PHE A 35 0.92 -0.69 -3.60
C PHE A 35 0.81 0.10 -2.28
N LEU A 36 1.80 0.02 -1.37
CA LEU A 36 1.83 0.85 -0.14
C LEU A 36 2.16 2.32 -0.41
N ASP A 37 2.48 2.67 -1.66
CA ASP A 37 2.81 4.03 -2.10
C ASP A 37 1.59 4.93 -2.34
N MET A 38 0.37 4.40 -2.17
CA MET A 38 -0.87 5.16 -2.31
C MET A 38 -1.05 6.29 -1.28
N PHE A 39 -0.26 6.30 -0.21
CA PHE A 39 -0.26 7.37 0.79
C PHE A 39 0.79 8.47 0.52
N ALA A 40 1.25 8.61 -0.73
CA ALA A 40 2.30 9.57 -1.11
C ALA A 40 3.65 9.39 -0.37
N LEU A 41 3.82 8.29 0.37
CA LEU A 41 4.98 8.04 1.23
C LEU A 41 6.29 7.99 0.43
N ARG A 42 6.31 7.42 -0.80
CA ARG A 42 7.53 7.46 -1.62
C ARG A 42 7.77 8.80 -2.28
N ARG A 43 6.75 9.65 -2.44
CA ARG A 43 6.97 11.02 -2.91
C ARG A 43 7.71 11.81 -1.84
N GLU A 44 7.26 11.72 -0.59
CA GLU A 44 7.94 12.36 0.54
C GLU A 44 9.33 11.78 0.81
N LEU A 45 9.47 10.44 0.77
CA LEU A 45 10.78 9.78 0.92
C LEU A 45 11.75 10.10 -0.21
N ARG A 46 11.29 10.36 -1.45
CA ARG A 46 12.16 10.86 -2.54
C ARG A 46 12.72 12.24 -2.23
N TYR A 47 11.90 13.14 -1.68
CA TYR A 47 12.37 14.45 -1.25
C TYR A 47 13.39 14.32 -0.11
N LEU A 48 13.12 13.47 0.88
CA LEU A 48 14.06 13.18 1.97
C LEU A 48 15.37 12.57 1.47
N GLY A 49 15.29 11.62 0.53
CA GLY A 49 16.46 11.03 -0.14
C GLY A 49 17.32 12.09 -0.83
N THR A 50 16.68 13.00 -1.55
CA THR A 50 17.37 14.10 -2.25
C THR A 50 18.03 15.07 -1.26
N ILE A 51 17.32 15.46 -0.20
CA ILE A 51 17.86 16.31 0.89
C ILE A 51 19.04 15.64 1.58
N GLY A 52 18.96 14.33 1.85
CA GLY A 52 20.04 13.55 2.45
C GLY A 52 21.29 13.52 1.57
N ILE A 53 21.14 13.24 0.27
CA ILE A 53 22.25 13.26 -0.69
C ILE A 53 22.89 14.65 -0.76
N CYS A 54 22.08 15.71 -0.88
CA CYS A 54 22.58 17.09 -0.87
C CYS A 54 23.37 17.42 0.40
N SER A 55 22.89 16.95 1.56
CA SER A 55 23.56 17.16 2.85
C SER A 55 24.93 16.49 2.91
N VAL A 56 25.05 15.26 2.40
CA VAL A 56 26.33 14.53 2.31
C VAL A 56 27.30 15.25 1.36
N VAL A 57 26.83 15.70 0.20
CA VAL A 57 27.66 16.43 -0.77
C VAL A 57 28.18 17.74 -0.16
N ILE A 58 27.33 18.50 0.51
CA ILE A 58 27.72 19.73 1.21
C ILE A 58 28.77 19.42 2.27
N TRP A 59 28.58 18.36 3.07
CA TRP A 59 29.55 17.95 4.08
C TRP A 59 30.92 17.59 3.49
N ILE A 60 30.96 16.88 2.37
CA ILE A 60 32.22 16.56 1.66
C ILE A 60 32.91 17.84 1.19
N ILE A 61 32.17 18.74 0.54
CA ILE A 61 32.73 20.03 0.05
C ILE A 61 33.31 20.83 1.22
N LEU A 62 32.59 20.91 2.34
CA LEU A 62 33.06 21.61 3.53
C LEU A 62 34.33 20.98 4.10
N THR A 63 34.40 19.65 4.14
CA THR A 63 35.60 18.93 4.59
C THR A 63 36.80 19.23 3.70
N ILE A 64 36.62 19.32 2.38
CA ILE A 64 37.70 19.70 1.45
C ILE A 64 38.12 21.18 1.67
N VAL A 65 37.16 22.07 1.91
CA VAL A 65 37.43 23.49 2.18
C VAL A 65 38.15 23.69 3.53
N ALA A 66 37.87 22.84 4.51
CA ALA A 66 38.53 22.80 5.82
C ALA A 66 40.04 22.66 5.71
N GLU A 67 40.46 21.71 4.87
CA GLU A 67 41.86 21.34 4.70
C GLU A 67 42.62 22.42 3.93
N THR A 68 41.93 23.18 3.07
CA THR A 68 42.57 24.11 2.13
C THR A 68 42.70 25.55 2.64
N LYS A 69 41.80 26.07 3.49
CA LYS A 69 41.77 27.52 3.83
C LYS A 69 41.86 27.91 5.31
N GLY A 70 42.16 26.98 6.21
CA GLY A 70 42.37 27.27 7.63
C GLY A 70 41.09 27.22 8.48
N ARG A 71 41.23 26.66 9.68
CA ARG A 71 40.18 25.95 10.45
C ARG A 71 39.08 26.83 11.08
N VAL A 72 39.22 28.16 11.10
CA VAL A 72 38.32 29.05 11.87
C VAL A 72 37.00 29.33 11.15
N LEU A 73 37.02 29.44 9.82
CA LEU A 73 35.80 29.62 9.02
C LEU A 73 34.98 28.34 8.93
N LEU A 74 35.66 27.19 8.94
CA LEU A 74 35.03 25.87 8.95
C LEU A 74 34.23 25.61 10.23
N LEU A 75 34.77 25.98 11.40
CA LEU A 75 34.10 25.72 12.67
C LEU A 75 32.78 26.50 12.79
N ARG A 76 32.77 27.77 12.34
CA ARG A 76 31.53 28.56 12.26
C ARG A 76 30.54 27.97 11.27
N PHE A 77 31.00 27.52 10.11
CA PHE A 77 30.09 26.96 9.09
C PHE A 77 29.53 25.59 9.50
N LEU A 78 30.34 24.72 10.13
CA LEU A 78 29.91 23.42 10.67
C LEU A 78 28.85 23.58 11.76
N ILE A 79 29.02 24.54 12.69
CA ILE A 79 27.99 24.84 13.69
C ILE A 79 26.69 25.28 13.00
N THR A 80 26.77 26.10 11.95
CA THR A 80 25.58 26.53 11.20
C THR A 80 24.94 25.39 10.40
N THR A 81 25.73 24.49 9.79
CA THR A 81 25.20 23.37 9.00
C THR A 81 24.59 22.29 9.90
N ASP A 82 25.23 21.98 11.03
CA ASP A 82 24.71 21.04 12.02
C ASP A 82 23.41 21.58 12.64
N TYR A 83 23.34 22.90 12.86
CA TYR A 83 22.12 23.57 13.30
C TYR A 83 21.01 23.50 12.25
N VAL A 84 21.33 23.68 10.95
CA VAL A 84 20.36 23.56 9.85
C VAL A 84 19.87 22.12 9.69
N VAL A 85 20.77 21.12 9.75
CA VAL A 85 20.39 19.70 9.69
C VAL A 85 19.54 19.32 10.90
N THR A 86 19.89 19.81 12.09
CA THR A 86 19.08 19.60 13.30
C THR A 86 17.72 20.27 13.18
N ILE A 87 17.62 21.49 12.65
CA ILE A 87 16.33 22.16 12.39
C ILE A 87 15.51 21.37 11.38
N LEU A 88 16.09 20.91 10.29
CA LEU A 88 15.38 20.11 9.28
C LEU A 88 14.93 18.76 9.85
N PHE A 89 15.74 18.14 10.70
CA PHE A 89 15.40 16.89 11.38
C PHE A 89 14.31 17.09 12.45
N VAL A 90 14.36 18.20 13.20
CA VAL A 90 13.32 18.58 14.17
C VAL A 90 12.03 18.95 13.44
N GLN A 91 12.11 19.65 12.30
CA GLN A 91 10.95 19.91 11.44
C GLN A 91 10.40 18.62 10.86
N TYR A 92 11.24 17.65 10.51
CA TYR A 92 10.82 16.31 10.09
C TYR A 92 10.11 15.56 11.22
N LEU A 93 10.71 15.49 12.42
CA LEU A 93 10.08 14.88 13.59
C LEU A 93 8.78 15.58 13.96
N HIS A 94 8.72 16.91 13.86
CA HIS A 94 7.52 17.69 14.13
C HIS A 94 6.45 17.46 13.06
N THR A 95 6.82 17.38 11.78
CA THR A 95 5.88 17.07 10.68
C THR A 95 5.38 15.64 10.84
N HIS A 96 6.25 14.70 11.16
CA HIS A 96 5.90 13.31 11.42
C HIS A 96 5.02 13.16 12.66
N TYR A 97 5.29 13.92 13.73
CA TYR A 97 4.50 13.96 14.96
C TYR A 97 3.15 14.65 14.75
N VAL A 98 3.08 15.71 13.96
CA VAL A 98 1.83 16.37 13.56
C VAL A 98 1.00 15.45 12.67
N LEU A 99 1.61 14.70 11.75
CA LEU A 99 0.92 13.67 10.98
C LEU A 99 0.32 12.61 11.92
N VAL A 100 1.10 12.14 12.91
CA VAL A 100 0.63 11.21 13.97
C VAL A 100 -0.53 11.80 14.78
N LEU A 101 -0.44 13.05 15.21
CA LEU A 101 -1.49 13.73 15.99
C LEU A 101 -2.75 14.06 15.17
N CYS A 102 -2.62 14.28 13.87
CA CYS A 102 -3.75 14.43 12.95
C CYS A 102 -4.44 13.09 12.61
N GLY A 103 -4.11 12.00 13.31
CA GLY A 103 -4.75 10.71 13.15
C GLY A 103 -4.12 9.81 12.07
N PHE A 104 -2.94 10.14 11.53
CA PHE A 104 -2.12 9.12 10.85
C PHE A 104 -1.48 8.23 11.92
N ASP A 105 -2.28 7.32 12.46
CA ASP A 105 -1.83 6.39 13.48
C ASP A 105 -0.84 5.38 12.88
N TYR A 106 0.46 5.59 13.11
CA TYR A 106 1.50 4.60 12.84
C TYR A 106 1.53 3.49 13.90
N GLY A 107 0.54 3.44 14.81
CA GLY A 107 0.40 2.46 15.88
C GLY A 107 0.21 1.00 15.44
N LEU A 108 0.08 0.72 14.14
CA LEU A 108 0.05 -0.63 13.57
C LEU A 108 1.37 -0.95 12.84
N LEU A 109 2.44 -1.08 13.60
CA LEU A 109 3.70 -1.71 13.15
C LEU A 109 3.84 -3.17 13.66
N PRO A 110 2.94 -4.13 13.30
CA PRO A 110 3.29 -5.55 13.32
C PRO A 110 3.95 -6.01 12.00
N TRP A 111 4.12 -5.14 11.00
CA TRP A 111 4.62 -5.56 9.68
C TRP A 111 6.14 -5.80 9.62
N ALA A 112 6.91 -5.32 10.61
CA ALA A 112 8.37 -5.53 10.64
C ALA A 112 8.79 -6.93 11.12
N VAL A 113 7.89 -7.71 11.74
CA VAL A 113 8.24 -9.04 12.32
C VAL A 113 8.10 -10.19 11.31
N PHE A 114 7.40 -10.00 10.19
CA PHE A 114 7.14 -11.08 9.22
C PHE A 114 8.07 -11.13 8.02
N TYR A 115 9.01 -10.19 7.89
CA TYR A 115 10.06 -10.28 6.88
C TYR A 115 11.21 -11.15 7.41
N ALA A 116 10.94 -12.44 7.59
CA ALA A 116 12.01 -13.42 7.40
C ALA A 116 12.54 -13.16 5.98
N PRO A 117 13.84 -12.85 5.82
CA PRO A 117 14.38 -12.67 4.50
C PRO A 117 14.16 -13.98 3.77
N CYS A 118 13.27 -13.97 2.78
CA CYS A 118 13.25 -15.03 1.78
C CYS A 118 14.61 -14.90 1.10
N SER A 119 15.58 -15.65 1.64
CA SER A 119 16.96 -15.57 1.22
C SER A 119 16.93 -15.75 -0.29
N LYS A 120 17.47 -14.79 -1.03
CA LYS A 120 17.79 -15.00 -2.44
C LYS A 120 18.84 -16.11 -2.47
N LYS A 121 18.41 -17.37 -2.40
CA LYS A 121 19.20 -18.48 -2.88
C LYS A 121 19.39 -18.16 -4.36
N LYS A 122 20.63 -17.82 -4.72
CA LYS A 122 21.06 -17.85 -6.11
C LYS A 122 20.78 -19.28 -6.58
N TYR A 123 19.67 -19.46 -7.29
CA TYR A 123 19.53 -20.61 -8.16
C TYR A 123 20.62 -20.43 -9.22
N GLY A 124 21.73 -21.15 -9.03
CA GLY A 124 22.61 -21.46 -10.14
C GLY A 124 21.82 -22.20 -11.22
N PRO A 125 22.30 -22.24 -12.47
CA PRO A 125 21.62 -22.95 -13.54
C PRO A 125 21.45 -24.41 -13.13
N SER A 126 20.24 -24.77 -12.68
CA SER A 126 19.87 -26.14 -12.39
C SER A 126 19.82 -26.84 -13.73
N GLY A 127 20.69 -27.82 -13.91
CA GLY A 127 20.67 -28.70 -15.06
C GLY A 127 19.25 -29.23 -15.29
N GLU A 128 18.93 -29.46 -16.57
CA GLU A 128 17.70 -30.06 -17.05
C GLU A 128 17.42 -31.40 -16.35
N HIS A 129 16.81 -31.36 -15.18
CA HIS A 129 16.11 -32.51 -14.64
C HIS A 129 14.80 -32.61 -15.41
N LYS A 130 14.79 -33.48 -16.44
CA LYS A 130 13.55 -34.03 -16.99
C LYS A 130 12.81 -34.73 -15.86
N ILE A 131 11.85 -34.04 -15.24
CA ILE A 131 10.86 -34.63 -14.35
C ILE A 131 9.87 -35.38 -15.24
N SER A 132 10.29 -36.53 -15.78
CA SER A 132 9.41 -37.50 -16.43
C SER A 132 8.73 -38.31 -15.34
N GLY A 133 7.71 -37.73 -14.70
CA GLY A 133 7.06 -38.43 -13.59
C GLY A 133 5.90 -37.73 -12.88
N VAL A 134 5.49 -36.53 -13.29
CA VAL A 134 4.22 -35.96 -12.79
C VAL A 134 3.08 -36.69 -13.49
N ARG A 135 2.66 -37.82 -12.92
CA ARG A 135 1.38 -38.43 -13.26
C ARG A 135 0.30 -37.37 -13.05
N SER A 136 -0.40 -37.06 -14.14
CA SER A 136 -1.63 -36.26 -14.16
C SER A 136 -2.57 -36.72 -13.03
N LEU A 137 -2.57 -35.97 -11.93
CA LEU A 137 -3.55 -36.05 -10.84
C LEU A 137 -4.87 -35.33 -11.22
N SER A 138 -5.05 -34.97 -12.48
CA SER A 138 -6.04 -34.00 -12.94
C SER A 138 -7.31 -34.62 -13.55
N ALA A 139 -7.55 -35.92 -13.39
CA ALA A 139 -8.70 -36.58 -14.02
C ALA A 139 -10.03 -36.48 -13.22
N GLY A 140 -10.05 -35.77 -12.09
CA GLY A 140 -11.26 -35.70 -11.25
C GLY A 140 -11.44 -34.45 -10.40
N VAL A 141 -10.64 -33.40 -10.59
CA VAL A 141 -10.82 -32.13 -9.89
C VAL A 141 -11.63 -31.21 -10.79
N GLU A 142 -12.83 -30.82 -10.36
CA GLU A 142 -13.65 -29.85 -11.08
C GLU A 142 -12.86 -28.54 -11.30
N PRO A 143 -12.97 -27.92 -12.49
CA PRO A 143 -12.24 -26.69 -12.77
C PRO A 143 -12.66 -25.58 -11.79
N ILE A 144 -11.68 -24.97 -11.13
CA ILE A 144 -11.90 -23.83 -10.23
C ILE A 144 -12.53 -22.68 -11.04
N THR A 145 -13.76 -22.32 -10.68
CA THR A 145 -14.47 -21.18 -11.28
C THR A 145 -13.73 -19.88 -10.99
N SER A 146 -13.87 -18.87 -11.86
CA SER A 146 -13.21 -17.58 -11.66
C SER A 146 -13.65 -16.87 -10.37
N GLU A 147 -14.90 -17.08 -9.94
CA GLU A 147 -15.40 -16.56 -8.67
C GLU A 147 -14.69 -17.19 -7.47
N THR A 148 -14.55 -18.52 -7.46
CA THR A 148 -13.83 -19.24 -6.40
C THR A 148 -12.37 -18.82 -6.36
N ALA A 149 -11.73 -18.68 -7.53
CA ALA A 149 -10.37 -18.18 -7.63
C ALA A 149 -10.24 -16.75 -7.07
N LEU A 150 -11.19 -15.86 -7.36
CA LEU A 150 -11.16 -14.50 -6.82
C LEU A 150 -11.30 -14.49 -5.29
N ARG A 151 -12.19 -15.32 -4.73
CA ARG A 151 -12.33 -15.48 -3.26
C ARG A 151 -11.02 -15.94 -2.63
N MET A 152 -10.36 -16.93 -3.23
CA MET A 152 -9.05 -17.40 -2.74
C MET A 152 -8.01 -16.29 -2.76
N VAL A 153 -7.97 -15.50 -3.84
CA VAL A 153 -7.04 -14.37 -3.99
C VAL A 153 -7.28 -13.30 -2.92
N LEU A 154 -8.54 -12.96 -2.64
CA LEU A 154 -8.89 -11.94 -1.66
C LEU A 154 -8.66 -12.37 -0.21
N GLN A 155 -8.79 -13.68 0.07
CA GLN A 155 -8.69 -14.22 1.43
C GLN A 155 -7.23 -14.37 1.92
N LYS A 156 -6.26 -14.47 1.01
CA LYS A 156 -4.85 -14.71 1.35
C LYS A 156 -3.99 -13.49 1.00
N SER A 157 -3.26 -12.96 1.98
CA SER A 157 -2.50 -11.70 1.81
C SER A 157 -1.42 -11.79 0.75
N GLU A 158 -0.79 -12.95 0.56
CA GLU A 158 0.23 -13.16 -0.47
C GLU A 158 -0.36 -13.08 -1.88
N TYR A 159 -1.51 -13.73 -2.11
CA TYR A 159 -2.19 -13.72 -3.40
C TYR A 159 -2.74 -12.34 -3.72
N LEU A 160 -3.35 -11.72 -2.73
CA LEU A 160 -3.87 -10.37 -2.85
C LEU A 160 -2.75 -9.39 -3.23
N THR A 161 -1.58 -9.54 -2.62
CA THR A 161 -0.40 -8.71 -2.95
C THR A 161 0.06 -8.92 -4.38
N LEU A 162 0.17 -10.18 -4.84
CA LEU A 162 0.56 -10.47 -6.22
C LEU A 162 -0.48 -9.95 -7.23
N PHE A 163 -1.75 -10.12 -6.92
CA PHE A 163 -2.84 -9.64 -7.76
C PHE A 163 -2.87 -8.10 -7.81
N ALA A 164 -2.69 -7.42 -6.68
CA ALA A 164 -2.58 -5.97 -6.63
C ALA A 164 -1.40 -5.45 -7.48
N GLN A 165 -0.24 -6.11 -7.41
CA GLN A 165 0.91 -5.77 -8.26
C GLN A 165 0.62 -5.99 -9.75
N PHE A 166 -0.15 -7.02 -10.09
CA PHE A 166 -0.59 -7.25 -11.46
C PHE A 166 -1.56 -6.15 -11.93
N LEU A 167 -2.57 -5.80 -11.13
CA LEU A 167 -3.51 -4.72 -11.44
C LEU A 167 -2.81 -3.35 -11.56
N GLU A 168 -1.78 -3.10 -10.76
CA GLU A 168 -0.94 -1.90 -10.89
C GLU A 168 -0.25 -1.84 -12.27
N LYS A 169 0.26 -2.97 -12.77
CA LYS A 169 0.85 -3.05 -14.12
C LYS A 169 -0.18 -2.87 -15.23
N GLU A 170 -1.43 -3.30 -15.00
CA GLU A 170 -2.56 -3.12 -15.92
C GLU A 170 -3.27 -1.77 -15.78
N TYR A 171 -2.82 -0.89 -14.88
CA TYR A 171 -3.49 0.39 -14.57
C TYR A 171 -4.97 0.20 -14.19
N SER A 172 -5.26 -0.84 -13.41
CA SER A 172 -6.61 -1.24 -13.00
C SER A 172 -6.75 -1.47 -11.48
N LEU A 173 -5.78 -0.98 -10.70
CA LEU A 173 -5.69 -1.16 -9.25
C LEU A 173 -6.89 -0.52 -8.51
N GLU A 174 -7.46 0.56 -9.05
CA GLU A 174 -8.63 1.24 -8.52
C GLU A 174 -9.83 0.31 -8.31
N ASN A 175 -9.98 -0.72 -9.15
CA ASN A 175 -11.05 -1.71 -9.02
C ASN A 175 -10.90 -2.52 -7.72
N LEU A 176 -9.68 -2.93 -7.39
CA LEU A 176 -9.43 -3.69 -6.16
C LEU A 176 -9.60 -2.81 -4.93
N LEU A 177 -9.15 -1.56 -5.00
CA LEU A 177 -9.30 -0.61 -3.90
C LEU A 177 -10.77 -0.32 -3.62
N ALA A 178 -11.54 -0.01 -4.67
CA ALA A 178 -12.97 0.21 -4.53
C ALA A 178 -13.67 -1.03 -3.97
N PHE A 179 -13.31 -2.24 -4.43
CA PHE A 179 -13.87 -3.47 -3.87
C PHE A 179 -13.64 -3.55 -2.36
N VAL A 180 -12.40 -3.36 -1.89
CA VAL A 180 -12.06 -3.42 -0.47
C VAL A 180 -12.83 -2.37 0.33
N GLU A 181 -12.80 -1.10 -0.10
CA GLU A 181 -13.40 0.00 0.67
C GLU A 181 -14.93 -0.09 0.69
N LEU A 182 -15.56 -0.42 -0.43
CA LEU A 182 -17.00 -0.59 -0.54
C LEU A 182 -17.49 -1.83 0.22
N HIS A 183 -16.73 -2.93 0.17
CA HIS A 183 -17.07 -4.16 0.89
C HIS A 183 -16.99 -3.96 2.40
N GLN A 184 -15.94 -3.31 2.89
CA GLN A 184 -15.82 -2.91 4.30
C GLN A 184 -16.97 -1.99 4.73
N PHE A 185 -17.29 -0.96 3.93
CA PHE A 185 -18.37 -0.02 4.23
C PHE A 185 -19.73 -0.72 4.30
N LEU A 186 -20.06 -1.54 3.29
CA LEU A 186 -21.32 -2.29 3.26
C LEU A 186 -21.42 -3.32 4.39
N GLY A 187 -20.32 -4.00 4.71
CA GLY A 187 -20.24 -4.93 5.83
C GLY A 187 -20.56 -4.25 7.16
N GLU A 188 -19.99 -3.07 7.40
CA GLU A 188 -20.29 -2.23 8.56
C GLU A 188 -21.78 -1.87 8.60
N MET A 189 -22.31 -1.29 7.51
CA MET A 189 -23.70 -0.83 7.42
C MET A 189 -24.72 -1.94 7.65
N ILE A 190 -24.52 -3.11 7.04
CA ILE A 190 -25.44 -4.24 7.16
C ILE A 190 -25.39 -4.83 8.57
N SER A 191 -24.18 -4.90 9.17
CA SER A 191 -24.02 -5.42 10.53
C SER A 191 -24.63 -4.50 11.60
N GLU A 192 -24.53 -3.19 11.42
CA GLU A 192 -24.92 -2.20 12.40
C GLU A 192 -26.40 -1.83 12.31
N TYR A 193 -26.90 -1.60 11.10
CA TYR A 193 -28.27 -1.13 10.87
C TYR A 193 -29.26 -2.25 10.56
N GLN A 194 -28.81 -3.51 10.54
CA GLN A 194 -29.63 -4.70 10.26
C GLN A 194 -30.42 -4.59 8.94
N VAL A 195 -29.88 -3.85 7.97
CA VAL A 195 -30.50 -3.70 6.65
C VAL A 195 -30.48 -5.06 5.96
N LEU A 196 -31.65 -5.69 5.87
CA LEU A 196 -31.80 -6.95 5.17
C LEU A 196 -31.63 -6.70 3.67
N ASN A 197 -30.51 -7.15 3.13
CA ASN A 197 -30.26 -7.17 1.70
C ASN A 197 -29.94 -8.62 1.28
N GLU A 198 -30.91 -9.28 0.65
CA GLU A 198 -30.78 -10.67 0.20
C GLU A 198 -29.61 -10.81 -0.80
N SER A 199 -29.48 -9.87 -1.73
CA SER A 199 -28.41 -9.87 -2.74
C SER A 199 -27.01 -9.78 -2.13
N TRP A 200 -26.83 -9.01 -1.05
CA TRP A 200 -25.57 -8.99 -0.30
C TRP A 200 -25.23 -10.37 0.29
N ASN A 201 -26.21 -10.98 0.95
CA ASN A 201 -26.01 -12.24 1.65
C ASN A 201 -25.70 -13.40 0.70
N GLU A 202 -26.33 -13.43 -0.48
CA GLU A 202 -26.12 -14.48 -1.47
C GLU A 202 -24.79 -14.33 -2.22
N THR A 203 -24.45 -13.10 -2.61
CA THR A 203 -23.33 -12.87 -3.55
C THR A 203 -22.05 -12.50 -2.81
N PHE A 204 -22.10 -11.47 -1.96
CA PHE A 204 -20.90 -10.78 -1.48
C PHE A 204 -20.35 -11.31 -0.15
N ARG A 205 -21.21 -11.93 0.67
CA ARG A 205 -20.80 -12.53 1.95
C ARG A 205 -19.71 -13.60 1.80
N SER A 206 -19.65 -14.25 0.65
CA SER A 206 -18.66 -15.28 0.31
C SER A 206 -17.26 -14.72 0.01
N TYR A 207 -17.15 -13.42 -0.30
CA TYR A 207 -15.87 -12.76 -0.55
C TYR A 207 -15.32 -12.23 0.78
N VAL A 208 -14.52 -13.07 1.43
CA VAL A 208 -13.85 -12.72 2.69
C VAL A 208 -12.50 -12.07 2.36
N LEU A 209 -12.31 -10.84 2.81
CA LEU A 209 -11.02 -10.16 2.76
C LEU A 209 -10.05 -10.81 3.76
N CYS A 210 -8.75 -10.82 3.44
CA CYS A 210 -7.75 -11.34 4.36
C CYS A 210 -7.79 -10.59 5.71
N GLU A 211 -7.55 -11.30 6.81
CA GLU A 211 -7.63 -10.73 8.18
C GLU A 211 -6.62 -9.60 8.41
N GLU A 212 -5.52 -9.63 7.67
CA GLU A 212 -4.45 -8.63 7.74
C GLU A 212 -4.79 -7.35 6.95
N MET A 213 -5.90 -7.31 6.20
CA MET A 213 -6.30 -6.16 5.42
C MET A 213 -6.64 -4.98 6.34
N PRO A 214 -5.92 -3.84 6.24
CA PRO A 214 -6.26 -2.67 7.02
C PRO A 214 -7.64 -2.12 6.64
N LEU A 215 -8.33 -1.54 7.62
CA LEU A 215 -9.52 -0.73 7.35
C LEU A 215 -9.11 0.48 6.51
N SER A 216 -9.95 0.84 5.53
CA SER A 216 -9.74 2.04 4.74
C SER A 216 -9.87 3.29 5.61
N TYR A 217 -9.21 4.38 5.22
CA TYR A 217 -9.34 5.67 5.91
C TYR A 217 -10.81 6.12 6.04
N ILE A 218 -11.61 5.93 4.99
CA ILE A 218 -13.03 6.30 5.00
C ILE A 218 -13.80 5.47 6.04
N ASN A 219 -13.48 4.18 6.17
CA ASN A 219 -14.14 3.29 7.12
C ASN A 219 -13.61 3.44 8.54
N GLN A 220 -12.38 3.95 8.72
CA GLN A 220 -11.81 4.29 10.03
C GLN A 220 -12.38 5.60 10.60
N GLN A 221 -12.73 6.56 9.74
CA GLN A 221 -13.17 7.89 10.18
C GLN A 221 -14.66 7.98 10.51
N GLY A 222 -14.98 8.91 11.41
CA GLY A 222 -16.34 9.32 11.73
C GLY A 222 -16.97 8.55 12.88
N GLN A 223 -18.04 9.13 13.44
CA GLN A 223 -18.94 8.39 14.32
C GLN A 223 -19.79 7.42 13.49
N LYS A 224 -20.32 6.38 14.14
CA LYS A 224 -21.20 5.37 13.52
C LYS A 224 -22.37 5.97 12.72
N ASP A 225 -22.86 7.13 13.16
CA ASP A 225 -24.00 7.84 12.57
C ASP A 225 -23.65 8.65 11.32
N GLU A 226 -22.37 8.74 10.92
CA GLU A 226 -21.90 9.56 9.80
C GLU A 226 -21.78 8.79 8.46
N TRP A 227 -22.55 7.72 8.29
CA TRP A 227 -22.53 6.90 7.08
C TRP A 227 -22.78 7.69 5.79
N GLY A 228 -23.63 8.73 5.85
CA GLY A 228 -23.90 9.60 4.71
C GLY A 228 -22.66 10.40 4.28
N THR A 229 -21.82 10.80 5.22
CA THR A 229 -20.52 11.45 4.95
C THR A 229 -19.54 10.46 4.34
N LYS A 230 -19.43 9.25 4.90
CA LYS A 230 -18.61 8.15 4.34
C LYS A 230 -19.01 7.83 2.89
N PHE A 231 -20.31 7.75 2.61
CA PHE A 231 -20.83 7.52 1.26
C PHE A 231 -20.44 8.64 0.29
N LYS A 232 -20.54 9.92 0.71
CA LYS A 232 -20.09 11.05 -0.13
C LYS A 232 -18.60 10.99 -0.42
N MET A 233 -17.77 10.60 0.56
CA MET A 233 -16.33 10.40 0.33
C MET A 233 -16.05 9.27 -0.67
N LEU A 234 -16.76 8.14 -0.58
CA LEU A 234 -16.67 7.04 -1.54
C LEU A 234 -17.13 7.47 -2.95
N HIS A 235 -18.22 8.24 -3.01
CA HIS A 235 -18.73 8.81 -4.25
C HIS A 235 -17.67 9.68 -4.94
N ASP A 236 -17.11 10.64 -4.21
CA ASP A 236 -16.12 11.56 -4.78
C ASP A 236 -14.83 10.84 -5.17
N LYS A 237 -14.45 9.79 -4.44
CA LYS A 237 -13.25 9.01 -4.71
C LYS A 237 -13.38 8.12 -5.96
N TYR A 238 -14.54 7.49 -6.18
CA TYR A 238 -14.69 6.42 -7.17
C TYR A 238 -15.83 6.59 -8.19
N LEU A 239 -16.93 7.27 -7.80
CA LEU A 239 -18.21 7.21 -8.52
C LEU A 239 -18.57 8.52 -9.25
N ASN A 240 -17.95 9.65 -8.89
CA ASN A 240 -18.19 10.99 -9.43
C ASN A 240 -17.61 11.21 -10.85
N GLY A 241 -17.69 10.18 -11.71
CA GLY A 241 -17.25 10.24 -13.10
C GLY A 241 -15.83 10.81 -13.26
N TYR A 242 -15.69 11.73 -14.22
CA TYR A 242 -14.43 12.40 -14.55
C TYR A 242 -13.84 13.26 -13.42
N ASN A 243 -14.60 13.55 -12.36
CA ASN A 243 -14.10 14.29 -11.20
C ASN A 243 -13.46 13.37 -10.15
N SER A 244 -13.66 12.06 -10.26
CA SER A 244 -13.11 11.11 -9.30
C SER A 244 -11.65 10.79 -9.58
N VAL A 245 -10.84 10.72 -8.52
CA VAL A 245 -9.39 10.44 -8.63
C VAL A 245 -9.15 9.01 -9.10
N TYR A 246 -10.03 8.08 -8.70
CA TYR A 246 -9.96 6.67 -9.00
C TYR A 246 -11.23 6.22 -9.71
N GLU A 247 -11.50 6.84 -10.87
CA GLU A 247 -12.72 6.62 -11.63
C GLU A 247 -12.93 5.14 -11.99
N LEU A 248 -13.99 4.53 -11.46
CA LEU A 248 -14.34 3.14 -11.78
C LEU A 248 -14.99 3.01 -13.15
N ASN A 249 -14.67 1.96 -13.90
CA ASN A 249 -15.29 1.68 -15.19
C ASN A 249 -16.69 1.02 -15.04
N ILE A 250 -17.65 1.77 -14.50
CA ILE A 250 -19.05 1.36 -14.33
C ILE A 250 -19.98 2.04 -15.34
N SER A 251 -21.16 1.46 -15.54
CA SER A 251 -22.14 1.98 -16.51
C SER A 251 -22.58 3.42 -16.20
N GLY A 252 -22.82 4.20 -17.25
CA GLY A 252 -23.28 5.59 -17.11
C GLY A 252 -24.67 5.73 -16.46
N SER A 253 -25.52 4.69 -16.51
CA SER A 253 -26.77 4.65 -15.73
C SER A 253 -26.49 4.55 -14.24
N LEU A 254 -25.56 3.69 -13.83
CA LEU A 254 -25.22 3.51 -12.41
C LEU A 254 -24.57 4.77 -11.82
N ARG A 255 -23.69 5.44 -12.58
CA ARG A 255 -23.13 6.74 -12.17
C ARG A 255 -24.19 7.80 -11.95
N ARG A 256 -25.18 7.89 -12.85
CA ARG A 256 -26.30 8.84 -12.71
C ARG A 256 -27.14 8.55 -11.47
N GLN A 257 -27.37 7.28 -11.13
CA GLN A 257 -28.06 6.90 -9.90
C GLN A 257 -27.25 7.31 -8.66
N CYS A 258 -25.93 7.13 -8.67
CA CYS A 258 -25.04 7.60 -7.60
C CYS A 258 -25.17 9.11 -7.37
N LEU A 259 -25.09 9.88 -8.45
CA LEU A 259 -25.22 11.34 -8.39
C LEU A 259 -26.59 11.77 -7.86
N GLN A 260 -27.67 11.16 -8.35
CA GLN A 260 -29.04 11.45 -7.92
C GLN A 260 -29.25 11.21 -6.41
N ILE A 261 -28.64 10.15 -5.86
CA ILE A 261 -28.71 9.87 -4.43
C ILE A 261 -27.94 10.92 -3.63
N VAL A 262 -26.73 11.29 -4.06
CA VAL A 262 -25.91 12.30 -3.35
C VAL A 262 -26.54 13.70 -3.39
N GLU A 263 -27.24 14.05 -4.47
CA GLU A 263 -27.94 15.33 -4.62
C GLU A 263 -29.25 15.42 -3.82
N LYS A 264 -29.81 14.28 -3.39
CA LYS A 264 -31.02 14.25 -2.56
C LYS A 264 -30.66 14.70 -1.13
N PRO A 265 -31.37 15.67 -0.53
CA PRO A 265 -31.04 16.15 0.82
C PRO A 265 -31.23 15.07 1.89
N ASP A 266 -32.23 14.20 1.71
CA ASP A 266 -32.65 13.17 2.67
C ASP A 266 -32.64 11.77 2.01
N PHE A 267 -31.50 11.34 1.48
CA PHE A 267 -31.36 9.95 1.01
C PHE A 267 -31.31 8.97 2.17
N THR A 268 -31.85 7.77 1.95
CA THR A 268 -31.93 6.72 2.97
C THR A 268 -30.74 5.76 2.88
N LEU A 269 -30.50 5.01 3.95
CA LEU A 269 -29.44 4.01 3.97
C LEU A 269 -29.75 2.88 3.00
N GLU A 270 -31.02 2.50 2.87
CA GLU A 270 -31.51 1.48 1.95
C GLU A 270 -31.23 1.85 0.48
N ASP A 271 -31.46 3.12 0.10
CA ASP A 271 -31.14 3.65 -1.23
C ASP A 271 -29.64 3.45 -1.53
N VAL A 272 -28.78 3.76 -0.56
CA VAL A 272 -27.32 3.66 -0.70
C VAL A 272 -26.85 2.21 -0.75
N VAL A 273 -27.35 1.35 0.14
CA VAL A 273 -26.95 -0.07 0.18
C VAL A 273 -27.31 -0.76 -1.14
N ALA A 274 -28.54 -0.59 -1.64
CA ALA A 274 -28.97 -1.20 -2.90
C ALA A 274 -28.11 -0.74 -4.09
N LEU A 275 -27.79 0.56 -4.14
CA LEU A 275 -26.92 1.12 -5.17
C LEU A 275 -25.50 0.55 -5.08
N LEU A 276 -24.90 0.55 -3.89
CA LEU A 276 -23.53 0.10 -3.71
C LEU A 276 -23.36 -1.40 -3.95
N VAL A 277 -24.38 -2.23 -3.68
CA VAL A 277 -24.39 -3.65 -4.09
C VAL A 277 -24.27 -3.78 -5.61
N SER A 278 -24.99 -2.94 -6.37
CA SER A 278 -24.93 -2.93 -7.84
C SER A 278 -23.56 -2.46 -8.37
N VAL A 279 -22.96 -1.47 -7.68
CA VAL A 279 -21.59 -1.00 -7.96
C VAL A 279 -20.59 -2.13 -7.70
N LEU A 280 -20.67 -2.78 -6.54
CA LEU A 280 -19.76 -3.85 -6.15
C LEU A 280 -19.86 -5.04 -7.10
N GLN A 281 -21.05 -5.36 -7.60
CA GLN A 281 -21.24 -6.39 -8.62
C GLN A 281 -20.48 -6.06 -9.91
N SER A 282 -20.57 -4.80 -10.35
CA SER A 282 -19.83 -4.34 -11.53
C SER A 282 -18.31 -4.43 -11.31
N VAL A 283 -17.83 -4.03 -10.13
CA VAL A 283 -16.41 -4.12 -9.75
C VAL A 283 -15.93 -5.57 -9.70
N VAL A 284 -16.73 -6.49 -9.17
CA VAL A 284 -16.39 -7.94 -9.16
C VAL A 284 -16.23 -8.46 -10.58
N TYR A 285 -17.09 -8.09 -11.53
CA TYR A 285 -16.90 -8.50 -12.93
C TYR A 285 -15.59 -7.96 -13.52
N LEU A 286 -15.22 -6.71 -13.23
CA LEU A 286 -13.94 -6.13 -13.67
C LEU A 286 -12.73 -6.87 -13.05
N LEU A 287 -12.84 -7.25 -11.77
CA LEU A 287 -11.80 -8.01 -11.09
C LEU A 287 -11.69 -9.45 -11.62
N ILE A 288 -12.81 -10.10 -11.93
CA ILE A 288 -12.82 -11.44 -12.53
C ILE A 288 -12.17 -11.44 -13.92
N ASP A 289 -12.45 -10.42 -14.73
CA ASP A 289 -11.82 -10.25 -16.03
C ASP A 289 -10.30 -10.07 -15.90
N SER A 290 -9.87 -9.20 -14.98
CA SER A 290 -8.45 -9.00 -14.66
C SER A 290 -7.79 -10.26 -14.09
N LEU A 291 -8.49 -11.01 -13.25
CA LEU A 291 -8.03 -12.27 -12.69
C LEU A 291 -7.84 -13.33 -13.78
N THR A 292 -8.71 -13.35 -14.78
CA THR A 292 -8.60 -14.29 -15.91
C THR A 292 -7.29 -14.10 -16.66
N ARG A 293 -6.83 -12.85 -16.84
CA ARG A 293 -5.51 -12.53 -17.40
C ARG A 293 -4.39 -12.82 -16.41
N PHE A 294 -4.56 -12.48 -15.13
CA PHE A 294 -3.57 -12.75 -14.09
C PHE A 294 -3.23 -14.24 -13.98
N ARG A 295 -4.23 -15.14 -14.12
CA ARG A 295 -4.04 -16.59 -14.10
C ARG A 295 -3.13 -17.14 -15.20
N GLN A 296 -2.87 -16.36 -16.25
CA GLN A 296 -1.97 -16.72 -17.34
C GLN A 296 -0.52 -16.27 -17.10
N THR A 297 -0.29 -15.54 -15.99
CA THR A 297 1.04 -15.01 -15.67
C THR A 297 1.90 -16.04 -14.94
N PRO A 298 3.24 -16.03 -15.14
CA PRO A 298 4.16 -16.85 -14.37
C PRO A 298 4.06 -16.60 -12.86
N GLU A 299 3.80 -15.36 -12.44
CA GLU A 299 3.63 -15.00 -11.03
C GLU A 299 2.48 -15.78 -10.37
N TYR A 300 1.34 -15.93 -11.06
CA TYR A 300 0.21 -16.72 -10.56
C TYR A 300 0.57 -18.20 -10.45
N HIS A 301 1.16 -18.80 -11.49
CA HIS A 301 1.53 -20.22 -11.47
C HIS A 301 2.58 -20.55 -10.40
N ASN A 302 3.53 -19.65 -10.18
CA ASN A 302 4.52 -19.80 -9.11
C ASN A 302 3.88 -19.76 -7.72
N ALA A 303 2.87 -18.90 -7.52
CA ALA A 303 2.12 -18.83 -6.27
C ALA A 303 1.26 -20.09 -6.07
N GLU A 304 0.53 -20.52 -7.10
CA GLU A 304 -0.35 -21.70 -7.07
C GLU A 304 0.42 -22.97 -6.69
N HIS A 305 1.62 -23.17 -7.24
CA HIS A 305 2.48 -24.30 -6.88
C HIS A 305 2.83 -24.31 -5.38
N LEU A 306 3.08 -23.14 -4.79
CA LEU A 306 3.40 -23.02 -3.37
C LEU A 306 2.20 -23.36 -2.46
N ILE A 307 0.96 -23.16 -2.91
CA ILE A 307 -0.23 -23.61 -2.18
C ILE A 307 -0.33 -25.13 -2.23
N ILE A 308 -0.24 -25.71 -3.43
CA ILE A 308 -0.39 -27.15 -3.62
C ILE A 308 0.67 -27.91 -2.82
N GLU A 309 1.91 -27.41 -2.80
CA GLU A 309 3.00 -28.00 -2.00
C GLU A 309 2.83 -27.83 -0.49
N LYS A 310 2.24 -26.72 -0.04
CA LYS A 310 2.05 -26.45 1.39
C LYS A 310 0.77 -27.07 1.97
N GLY A 311 -0.10 -27.66 1.15
CA GLY A 311 -1.33 -28.31 1.60
C GLY A 311 -2.29 -27.35 2.32
N LEU A 312 -2.31 -26.08 1.88
CA LEU A 312 -3.30 -25.09 2.27
C LEU A 312 -4.53 -25.20 1.37
#